data_AF-A0A919BQ29-F1
#
_entry.id   AF-A0A919BQ29-F1
#
_cell.length_a   1.000
_cell.length_b   1.000
_cell.length_c   1.000
_cell.angle_alpha   90.00
_cell.angle_beta   90.00
_cell.angle_gamma   90.00
#
_symmetry.space_group_name_H-M   'P 1'
#
loop_
_entity.id
_entity.type
_entity.pdbx_description
1 polymer ?
#
loop_
_entity_poly.entity_id
_entity_poly.type
_entity_poly.pdbx_seq_one_letter_code
_entity_poly.pdbx_strand_id
1 'polypeptide(L)' 'MLKIAYFMLALALLILIGTLTESFSYAKQRETALKLCGSEENIAYVDSDTVMCKRDEVIGNSDKE' A
#
# COMPACT_ATOMS: atom_id res chain seq x y z
N MET A 1 41.29 0.04 4.20
CA MET A 1 40.19 -0.50 5.05
C MET A 1 39.12 0.55 5.37
N LEU A 2 39.45 1.69 6.01
CA LEU A 2 38.45 2.71 6.42
C LEU A 2 37.53 3.20 5.28
N LYS A 3 38.08 3.50 4.10
CA LYS A 3 37.30 3.98 2.94
C LYS A 3 36.22 2.97 2.49
N ILE A 4 36.53 1.68 2.51
CA ILE A 4 35.60 0.63 2.10
C ILE A 4 34.45 0.50 3.12
N ALA A 5 34.76 0.62 4.42
CA ALA A 5 33.75 0.62 5.47
C ALA A 5 32.75 1.78 5.32
N TYR A 6 33.21 2.98 4.96
CA TYR A 6 32.32 4.11 4.68
C TYR A 6 31.43 3.88 3.45
N PHE A 7 31.96 3.28 2.38
CA PHE A 7 31.16 2.92 1.20
C PHE A 7 30.08 1.88 1.52
N MET A 8 30.41 0.85 2.30
CA MET A 8 29.44 -0.18 2.72
C MET A 8 28.35 0.41 3.63
N LEU A 9 28.73 1.30 4.55
CA LEU A 9 27.78 1.99 5.43
C LEU A 9 26.82 2.89 4.64
N ALA A 10 27.34 3.65 3.67
CA ALA A 10 26.52 4.49 2.80
C ALA A 10 25.54 3.66 1.96
N LEU A 11 25.97 2.52 1.44
CA LEU A 11 25.11 1.61 0.68
C LEU A 11 23.98 1.04 1.55
N ALA A 12 24.29 0.62 2.78
CA ALA A 12 23.29 0.12 3.72
C ALA A 12 22.24 1.19 4.07
N LEU A 13 22.67 2.45 4.26
CA LEU A 13 21.77 3.58 4.49
C LEU A 13 20.85 3.84 3.30
N LEU A 14 21.37 3.77 2.06
CA LEU A 14 20.55 3.94 0.85
C LEU A 14 19.48 2.85 0.71
N ILE A 15 19.83 1.60 1.01
CA ILE A 15 18.86 0.48 1.02
C ILE A 15 17.78 0.70 2.08
N LEU A 16 18.17 1.15 3.28
CA LEU A 16 17.24 1.50 4.36
C LEU A 16 16.25 2.58 3.94
N ILE A 17 16.71 3.64 3.28
CA ILE A 17 15.82 4.73 2.82
C ILE A 17 14.90 4.25 1.69
N GLY A 18 15.40 3.44 0.75
CA GLY A 18 14.59 2.87 -0.33
C GLY A 18 13.43 2.03 0.19
N THR A 19 13.71 1.10 1.11
CA THR A 19 12.69 0.20 1.71
C THR A 19 11.64 0.94 2.55
N LEU A 20 12.02 2.02 3.25
CA LEU A 20 11.08 2.85 3.99
C LEU A 20 10.13 3.62 3.06
N THR A 21 10.61 4.06 1.90
CA THR A 21 9.82 4.84 0.93
C THR A 21 8.70 3.99 0.32
N GLU A 22 8.99 2.72 -0.02
CA GLU A 22 7.98 1.76 -0.52
C GLU A 22 6.92 1.47 0.55
N SER A 23 7.35 1.26 1.79
CA SER A 23 6.45 1.00 2.92
C SER A 23 5.51 2.16 3.22
N PHE A 24 6.01 3.40 3.10
CA PHE A 24 5.19 4.60 3.31
C PHE A 24 4.16 4.81 2.19
N SER A 25 4.54 4.50 0.94
CA SER A 25 3.60 4.54 -0.20
C SER A 25 2.46 3.53 -0.02
N TYR A 26 2.80 2.30 0.41
CA TYR A 26 1.81 1.26 0.66
C TYR A 26 0.86 1.59 1.83
N ALA A 27 1.39 2.14 2.93
CA ALA A 27 0.57 2.56 4.07
C ALA A 27 -0.42 3.67 3.66
N LYS A 28 0.03 4.66 2.89
CA LYS A 28 -0.83 5.74 2.38
C LYS A 28 -1.91 5.23 1.42
N GLN A 29 -1.60 4.23 0.59
CA GLN A 29 -2.58 3.58 -0.28
C GLN A 29 -3.64 2.84 0.52
N ARG A 30 -3.24 2.13 1.58
CA ARG A 30 -4.20 1.47 2.49
C ARG A 30 -5.11 2.46 3.19
N GLU A 31 -4.59 3.59 3.69
CA GLU A 31 -5.44 4.63 4.30
C GLU A 31 -6.42 5.24 3.28
N THR A 32 -5.96 5.46 2.05
CA THR A 32 -6.80 5.96 0.96
C THR A 32 -7.87 4.94 0.59
N ALA A 33 -7.52 3.67 0.51
CA ALA A 33 -8.44 2.57 0.23
C ALA A 33 -9.46 2.37 1.37
N LEU A 34 -9.03 2.48 2.61
CA LEU A 34 -9.91 2.44 3.78
C LEU A 34 -10.89 3.61 3.79
N LYS A 35 -10.41 4.81 3.42
CA LYS A 35 -11.26 6.00 3.28
C LYS A 35 -12.26 5.87 2.11
N LEU A 36 -11.88 5.21 1.02
CA LEU A 36 -12.71 5.02 -0.16
C LEU A 36 -13.75 3.89 0.04
N CYS A 37 -13.34 2.75 0.61
CA CYS A 37 -14.16 1.55 0.79
C CYS A 37 -14.88 1.51 2.16
N GLY A 38 -14.54 2.41 3.08
CA GLY A 38 -15.13 2.58 4.42
C GLY A 38 -14.74 1.53 5.46
N SER A 39 -14.26 0.36 5.04
CA SER A 39 -13.74 -0.72 5.90
C SER A 39 -12.67 -1.52 5.14
N GLU A 40 -11.67 -2.05 5.84
CA GLU A 40 -10.63 -2.90 5.24
C GLU A 40 -11.22 -4.19 4.63
N GLU A 41 -12.32 -4.70 5.19
CA GLU A 41 -12.99 -5.92 4.70
C GLU A 41 -13.62 -5.73 3.31
N ASN A 42 -13.95 -4.48 2.98
CA ASN A 42 -14.54 -4.07 1.70
C ASN A 42 -13.48 -3.78 0.64
N ILE A 43 -12.19 -3.90 0.94
CA ILE A 43 -11.13 -3.71 -0.03
C ILE A 43 -10.93 -5.03 -0.80
N ALA A 44 -11.18 -5.01 -2.11
CA ALA A 44 -10.98 -6.18 -2.98
C ALA A 44 -9.53 -6.25 -3.45
N TYR A 45 -9.00 -5.09 -3.89
CA TYR A 45 -7.69 -4.96 -4.49
C TYR A 45 -7.15 -3.54 -4.30
N VAL A 46 -5.85 -3.43 -4.05
CA VAL A 46 -5.11 -2.16 -3.93
C VAL A 46 -3.84 -2.29 -4.73
N ASP A 47 -3.69 -1.43 -5.74
CA ASP A 47 -2.50 -1.26 -6.56
C ASP A 47 -1.92 0.15 -6.38
N SER A 48 -0.78 0.41 -7.04
CA SER A 48 -0.13 1.72 -7.04
C SER A 48 -1.06 2.87 -7.39
N ASP A 49 -1.96 2.63 -8.35
CA ASP A 49 -2.81 3.65 -8.96
C ASP A 49 -4.31 3.31 -8.91
N THR A 50 -4.68 2.11 -8.46
CA THR A 50 -6.09 1.65 -8.48
C THR A 50 -6.49 1.04 -7.15
N VAL A 51 -7.62 1.48 -6.61
CA VAL A 51 -8.29 0.86 -5.47
C VAL A 51 -9.64 0.32 -5.94
N MET A 52 -9.88 -0.98 -5.74
CA MET A 52 -11.18 -1.60 -5.98
C MET A 52 -11.82 -2.03 -4.66
N CYS A 53 -13.06 -1.61 -4.45
CA CYS A 53 -13.86 -2.02 -3.30
C CYS A 53 -14.78 -3.18 -3.69
N LYS A 54 -14.98 -4.18 -2.82
CA LYS A 54 -15.92 -5.30 -2.98
C LYS A 54 -17.40 -4.88 -3.07
N ARG A 55 -17.71 -3.60 -2.95
CA ARG A 55 -19.09 -3.07 -3.01
C ARG A 55 -19.77 -3.30 -4.36
N ASP A 56 -19.05 -3.75 -5.37
CA ASP A 56 -19.60 -4.14 -6.68
C ASP A 56 -20.08 -5.61 -6.73
N GLU A 57 -19.89 -6.42 -5.69
CA GLU A 57 -20.41 -7.82 -5.66
C GLU A 57 -21.70 -8.00 -4.84
N VAL A 58 -22.08 -7.05 -3.96
CA VAL A 58 -23.21 -7.24 -3.02
C VAL A 58 -24.49 -6.50 -3.44
N ILE A 59 -24.50 -5.74 -4.53
CA ILE A 59 -25.75 -5.21 -5.14
C ILE A 59 -26.17 -6.08 -6.34
N GLY A 60 -25.98 -7.39 -6.20
CA GLY A 60 -26.82 -8.37 -6.84
C GLY A 60 -27.63 -9.02 -5.73
N ASN A 61 -28.94 -8.72 -5.68
CA ASN A 61 -29.95 -9.41 -4.88
C ASN A 61 -30.24 -8.82 -3.47
N SER A 62 -31.08 -7.77 -3.38
CA SER A 62 -32.06 -7.58 -2.30
C SER A 62 -33.04 -6.42 -2.54
N ASP A 63 -33.50 -6.15 -3.78
CA ASP A 63 -34.64 -5.26 -4.01
C ASP A 63 -35.28 -5.50 -5.39
N LYS A 64 -36.33 -6.34 -5.42
CA LYS A 64 -37.58 -6.16 -6.19
C LYS A 64 -38.50 -7.37 -5.97
N GLU A 65 -39.36 -7.23 -4.97
CA GLU A 65 -40.78 -7.59 -5.06
C GLU A 65 -41.41 -7.14 -6.39
#